data_AF-A0A329QL36-F1
#
_entry.id   AF-A0A329QL36-F1
#
_cell.length_a   1.000
_cell.length_b   1.000
_cell.length_c   1.000
_cell.angle_alpha   90.00
_cell.angle_beta   90.00
_cell.angle_gamma   90.00
#
_symmetry.space_group_name_H-M   'P 1'
#
loop_
_entity.id
_entity.type
_entity.pdbx_description
1 polymer ?
#
loop_
_entity_poly.entity_id
_entity_poly.type
_entity_poly.pdbx_seq_one_letter_code
_entity_poly.pdbx_strand_id
1 'polypeptide(L)'
;MVFSKDDTTGQKAYKEVTATFNHETDEVYKVYVGNHVIESTYNHSFWVEGKGWQYVKDLKVADLFVQSDGNTLRMDHIKLLHKQVRVYNMTLDDFHTFFVSGLSIWVHNTILCIITIPVKGETKKFCTINRYLENYRNETRRIHESL
;
A
#
# COMPACT_ATOMS: atom_id res chain seq x y z
N MET A 1 -0.89 -5.29 -12.77
CA MET A 1 -1.18 -3.87 -13.04
C MET A 1 -1.66 -3.17 -11.78
N VAL A 2 -1.09 -2.00 -11.47
CA VAL A 2 -1.41 -1.14 -10.32
C VAL A 2 -1.63 0.29 -10.82
N PHE A 3 -2.61 1.00 -10.26
CA PHE A 3 -2.86 2.38 -10.63
C PHE A 3 -1.84 3.29 -9.96
N SER A 4 -1.07 4.00 -10.77
CA SER A 4 0.12 4.73 -10.35
C SER A 4 0.11 6.15 -10.87
N LYS A 5 0.85 7.01 -10.19
CA LYS A 5 1.08 8.40 -10.60
C LYS A 5 2.59 8.66 -10.61
N ASP A 6 3.06 9.39 -11.59
CA ASP A 6 4.43 9.89 -11.58
C ASP A 6 4.48 11.13 -10.68
N ASP A 7 5.39 11.16 -9.71
CA ASP A 7 5.50 12.24 -8.74
C ASP A 7 6.14 13.50 -9.32
N THR A 8 6.87 13.38 -10.43
CA THR A 8 7.54 14.48 -11.13
C THR A 8 6.62 15.16 -12.15
N THR A 9 5.96 14.38 -12.99
CA THR A 9 5.13 14.85 -14.11
C THR A 9 3.64 14.86 -13.80
N GLY A 10 3.21 14.14 -12.75
CA GLY A 10 1.80 13.98 -12.39
C GLY A 10 1.00 13.03 -13.29
N GLN A 11 1.65 12.41 -14.29
CA GLN A 11 1.00 11.46 -15.20
C GLN A 11 0.43 10.27 -14.43
N LYS A 12 -0.81 9.87 -14.72
CA LYS A 12 -1.43 8.67 -14.13
C LYS A 12 -1.51 7.56 -15.16
N ALA A 13 -1.13 6.34 -14.77
CA ALA A 13 -1.17 5.16 -15.63
C ALA A 13 -1.29 3.88 -14.80
N TYR A 14 -1.79 2.81 -15.41
CA TYR A 14 -1.63 1.48 -14.84
C TYR A 14 -0.23 0.96 -15.17
N LYS A 15 0.54 0.54 -14.16
CA LYS A 15 1.89 0.00 -14.32
C LYS A 15 1.95 -1.47 -13.92
N GLU A 16 2.79 -2.23 -14.62
CA GLU A 16 3.03 -3.64 -14.31
C GLU A 16 3.88 -3.79 -13.05
N VAL A 17 3.66 -4.88 -12.33
CA VAL A 17 4.46 -5.28 -11.18
C VAL A 17 5.60 -6.14 -11.70
N THR A 18 6.83 -5.64 -11.68
CA THR A 18 7.98 -6.32 -12.29
C THR A 18 8.70 -7.26 -11.32
N ALA A 19 8.59 -7.01 -10.02
CA ALA A 19 9.15 -7.87 -8.99
C ALA A 19 8.34 -7.76 -7.70
N THR A 20 8.44 -8.77 -6.83
CA THR A 20 7.97 -8.70 -5.45
C THR A 20 9.01 -9.23 -4.48
N PHE A 21 9.19 -8.55 -3.35
CA PHE A 21 10.08 -8.98 -2.28
C PHE A 21 9.27 -9.20 -1.01
N ASN A 22 9.77 -10.01 -0.09
CA ASN A 22 9.19 -10.08 1.24
C ASN A 22 10.28 -9.90 2.29
N HIS A 23 9.91 -9.29 3.40
CA HIS A 23 10.76 -9.11 4.57
C HIS A 23 9.95 -9.47 5.81
N GLU A 24 10.64 -9.70 6.91
CA GLU A 24 10.02 -9.85 8.23
C GLU A 24 10.30 -8.59 9.03
N THR A 25 9.30 -8.13 9.78
CA THR A 25 9.41 -6.99 10.68
C THR A 25 8.60 -7.25 11.93
N ASP A 26 9.05 -6.70 13.04
CA ASP A 26 8.41 -6.84 14.35
C ASP A 26 7.50 -5.66 14.67
N GLU A 27 7.39 -4.67 13.76
CA GLU A 27 6.63 -3.44 13.95
C GLU A 27 5.73 -3.12 12.76
N VAL A 28 4.45 -2.84 13.04
CA VAL A 28 3.45 -2.42 12.05
C VAL A 28 2.63 -1.28 12.59
N TYR A 29 2.42 -0.26 11.76
CA TYR A 29 1.47 0.80 12.02
C TYR A 29 0.13 0.47 11.38
N LYS A 30 -0.94 0.61 12.16
CA LYS A 30 -2.34 0.63 11.68
C LYS A 30 -2.82 2.07 11.57
N VAL A 31 -3.08 2.50 10.35
CA VAL A 31 -3.65 3.80 9.99
C VAL A 31 -5.15 3.62 9.73
N TYR A 32 -5.98 4.33 10.48
CA TYR A 32 -7.43 4.25 10.40
C TYR A 32 -7.97 5.46 9.63
N VAL A 33 -8.75 5.19 8.59
CA VAL A 33 -9.36 6.20 7.71
C VAL A 33 -10.80 5.79 7.44
N GLY A 34 -11.74 6.45 8.13
CA GLY A 34 -13.13 6.04 8.23
C GLY A 34 -13.24 4.59 8.71
N ASN A 35 -13.87 3.78 7.88
CA ASN A 35 -14.12 2.35 8.08
C ASN A 35 -13.02 1.45 7.47
N HIS A 36 -11.90 2.02 7.04
CA HIS A 36 -10.76 1.28 6.49
C HIS A 36 -9.56 1.31 7.44
N VAL A 37 -8.77 0.24 7.40
CA VAL A 37 -7.51 0.12 8.13
C VAL A 37 -6.39 -0.23 7.16
N ILE A 38 -5.39 0.64 7.07
CA ILE A 38 -4.19 0.43 6.28
C ILE A 38 -3.07 0.02 7.25
N GLU A 39 -2.46 -1.12 7.01
CA GLU A 39 -1.23 -1.51 7.69
C GLU A 39 -0.03 -1.02 6.89
N SER A 40 1.04 -0.56 7.54
CA SER A 40 2.28 -0.15 6.88
C SER A 40 3.46 -0.14 7.87
N THR A 41 4.70 -0.26 7.39
CA THR A 41 5.88 -0.04 8.24
C THR A 41 6.22 1.45 8.36
N TYR A 42 7.08 1.78 9.32
CA TYR A 42 7.40 3.16 9.71
C TYR A 42 7.85 4.07 8.55
N ASN A 43 8.54 3.54 7.53
CA ASN A 43 9.12 4.27 6.39
C ASN A 43 8.15 4.43 5.18
N HIS A 44 6.92 3.94 5.31
CA HIS A 44 5.68 4.34 4.60
C HIS A 44 5.55 5.82 4.30
N SER A 45 5.87 6.34 3.12
CA SER A 45 5.46 7.71 2.79
C SER A 45 4.04 7.78 2.22
N PHE A 46 3.19 8.58 2.85
CA PHE A 46 1.85 8.96 2.40
C PHE A 46 1.86 10.42 1.96
N TRP A 47 1.14 10.76 0.89
CA TRP A 47 1.00 12.16 0.49
C TRP A 47 -0.08 12.84 1.32
N VAL A 48 0.34 13.82 2.13
CA VAL A 48 -0.53 14.61 3.02
C VAL A 48 -0.72 16.01 2.43
N GLU A 49 -1.98 16.44 2.33
CA GLU A 49 -2.32 17.78 1.84
C GLU A 49 -1.64 18.87 2.67
N GLY A 50 -0.98 19.81 1.98
CA GLY A 50 -0.24 20.92 2.60
C GLY A 50 1.10 20.53 3.25
N LYS A 51 1.46 19.24 3.31
CA LYS A 51 2.72 18.76 3.91
C LYS A 51 3.61 17.98 2.95
N GLY A 52 3.05 17.37 1.92
CA GLY A 52 3.77 16.52 0.98
C GLY A 52 3.98 15.11 1.51
N TRP A 53 5.10 14.47 1.14
CA TRP A 53 5.42 13.11 1.57
C TRP A 53 5.74 13.04 3.06
N GLN A 54 4.98 12.23 3.78
CA GLN A 54 5.18 12.00 5.21
C GLN A 54 5.30 10.52 5.54
N TYR A 55 6.35 10.16 6.28
CA TYR A 55 6.50 8.80 6.78
C TYR A 55 5.36 8.43 7.74
N VAL A 56 4.98 7.15 7.76
CA VAL A 56 3.87 6.64 8.57
C VAL A 56 4.07 6.94 10.05
N LYS A 57 5.30 6.79 10.54
CA LYS A 57 5.65 7.13 11.94
C LYS A 57 5.47 8.62 12.28
N ASP A 58 5.48 9.49 11.28
CA ASP A 58 5.40 10.94 11.42
C ASP A 58 3.98 11.49 11.15
N LEU A 59 3.04 10.61 10.79
CA LEU A 59 1.64 10.96 10.58
C LEU A 59 0.97 11.40 11.88
N LYS A 60 0.06 12.36 11.78
CA LYS A 60 -0.69 12.92 12.90
C LYS A 60 -2.18 12.80 12.66
N VAL A 61 -2.93 12.54 13.74
CA VAL A 61 -4.40 12.52 13.71
C VAL A 61 -4.90 13.80 13.04
N ALA A 62 -5.93 13.65 12.20
CA ALA A 62 -6.49 14.68 11.33
C ALA A 62 -5.66 15.06 10.09
N ASP A 63 -4.52 14.42 9.81
CA ASP A 63 -3.85 14.54 8.51
C ASP A 63 -4.80 14.17 7.36
N LEU A 64 -4.70 14.90 6.25
CA LEU A 64 -5.56 14.76 5.08
C LEU A 64 -4.80 14.04 3.96
N PHE A 65 -5.16 12.79 3.69
CA PHE A 65 -4.58 12.00 2.61
C PHE A 65 -5.23 12.32 1.26
N VAL A 66 -4.40 12.51 0.24
CA VAL A 66 -4.89 12.80 -1.11
C VAL A 66 -5.25 11.50 -1.83
N GLN A 67 -6.46 11.46 -2.38
CA GLN A 67 -6.98 10.37 -3.19
C GLN A 67 -6.66 10.55 -4.68
N SER A 68 -6.85 9.48 -5.45
CA SER A 68 -6.60 9.48 -6.90
C SER A 68 -7.47 10.45 -7.70
N ASP A 69 -8.65 10.81 -7.21
CA ASP A 69 -9.56 11.79 -7.82
C ASP A 69 -9.25 13.24 -7.40
N GLY A 70 -8.30 13.45 -6.49
CA GLY A 70 -7.92 14.75 -5.95
C GLY A 70 -8.67 15.15 -4.67
N ASN A 71 -9.65 14.35 -4.22
CA ASN A 71 -10.30 14.56 -2.92
C ASN A 71 -9.36 14.19 -1.77
N THR A 72 -9.75 14.56 -0.55
CA THR A 72 -8.99 14.24 0.65
C THR A 72 -9.79 13.42 1.66
N LEU A 73 -9.09 12.52 2.35
CA LEU A 73 -9.62 11.72 3.45
C LEU A 73 -8.87 12.03 4.72
N ARG A 74 -9.61 12.28 5.79
CA ARG A 74 -9.03 12.54 7.11
C ARG A 74 -8.61 11.24 7.78
N MET A 75 -7.39 11.20 8.31
CA MET A 75 -6.93 10.14 9.18
C MET A 75 -7.57 10.29 10.57
N ASP A 76 -8.23 9.23 11.04
CA ASP A 76 -8.93 9.23 12.33
C ASP A 76 -8.03 8.81 13.48
N HIS A 77 -7.15 7.83 13.23
CA HIS A 77 -6.30 7.25 14.26
C HIS A 77 -5.07 6.57 13.66
N ILE A 78 -3.98 6.47 14.44
CA ILE A 78 -2.81 5.66 14.11
C ILE A 78 -2.33 4.87 15.33
N LYS A 79 -1.95 3.60 15.12
CA LYS A 79 -1.48 2.72 16.20
C LYS A 79 -0.26 1.92 15.78
N LEU A 80 0.82 1.96 16.57
CA LEU A 80 1.94 1.03 16.46
C LEU A 80 1.59 -0.30 17.13
N LEU A 81 1.87 -1.40 16.45
CA LEU A 81 1.77 -2.77 16.95
C LEU A 81 3.13 -3.44 16.84
N HIS A 82 3.60 -3.99 17.97
CA HIS A 82 4.76 -4.87 17.98
C HIS A 82 4.27 -6.30 17.73
N LYS A 83 4.35 -6.74 16.48
CA LYS A 83 3.99 -8.09 16.04
C LYS A 83 4.92 -8.51 14.92
N GLN A 84 5.43 -9.73 14.99
CA GLN A 84 6.18 -10.30 13.88
C GLN A 84 5.24 -10.54 12.71
N VAL A 85 5.51 -9.87 11.59
CA VAL A 85 4.75 -10.01 10.35
C VAL A 85 5.67 -10.12 9.16
N ARG A 86 5.17 -10.84 8.15
CA ARG A 86 5.75 -10.82 6.82
C ARG A 86 5.08 -9.72 6.00
N VAL A 87 5.90 -8.93 5.34
CA VAL A 87 5.53 -7.70 4.65
C VAL A 87 6.07 -7.76 3.22
N TYR A 88 5.37 -7.11 2.28
CA TYR A 88 5.53 -7.42 0.86
C TYR A 88 5.77 -6.18 0.02
N ASN A 89 6.84 -6.22 -0.75
CA ASN A 89 7.24 -5.17 -1.66
C ASN A 89 6.94 -5.52 -3.08
N MET A 90 6.91 -4.47 -3.89
CA MET A 90 6.76 -4.59 -5.30
C MET A 90 7.56 -3.52 -6.04
N THR A 91 8.19 -3.91 -7.14
CA THR A 91 8.78 -2.96 -8.08
C THR A 91 7.78 -2.73 -9.21
N LEU A 92 7.66 -1.47 -9.65
CA LEU A 92 6.88 -1.09 -10.82
C LEU A 92 7.85 -0.68 -11.93
N ASP A 93 7.44 -0.90 -13.18
CA ASP A 93 8.30 -0.75 -14.36
C ASP A 93 8.83 0.68 -14.60
N ASP A 94 8.12 1.71 -14.13
CA ASP A 94 8.51 3.13 -14.33
C ASP A 94 8.17 4.07 -13.17
N PHE A 95 7.12 3.79 -12.40
CA PHE A 95 6.60 4.75 -11.41
C PHE A 95 6.96 4.33 -9.99
N HIS A 96 7.44 5.27 -9.19
CA HIS A 96 7.78 5.04 -7.79
C HIS A 96 6.64 5.35 -6.82
N THR A 97 5.41 5.59 -7.30
CA THR A 97 4.25 5.82 -6.42
C THR A 97 2.99 5.17 -6.96
N PHE A 98 2.06 4.84 -6.07
CA PHE A 98 0.81 4.18 -6.43
C PHE A 98 -0.34 4.50 -5.47
N PHE A 99 -1.55 4.13 -5.87
CA PHE A 99 -2.74 4.28 -5.05
C PHE A 99 -3.11 2.96 -4.37
N VAL A 100 -3.35 2.99 -3.05
CA VAL A 100 -3.66 1.80 -2.24
C VAL A 100 -5.08 1.78 -1.69
N SER A 101 -5.54 0.59 -1.30
CA SER A 101 -6.85 0.32 -0.69
C SER A 101 -8.04 0.58 -1.64
N GLY A 102 -9.25 0.31 -1.17
CA GLY A 102 -10.50 0.80 -1.79
C GLY A 102 -10.63 2.33 -1.76
N LEU A 103 -9.81 2.98 -0.94
CA LEU A 103 -9.75 4.43 -0.79
C LEU A 103 -8.87 5.14 -1.84
N SER A 104 -8.05 4.41 -2.61
CA SER A 104 -7.12 4.98 -3.58
C SER A 104 -6.24 6.12 -3.03
N ILE A 105 -5.61 5.89 -1.87
CA ILE A 105 -4.72 6.87 -1.21
C ILE A 105 -3.34 6.84 -1.86
N TRP A 106 -2.76 8.03 -2.11
CA TRP A 106 -1.46 8.15 -2.77
C TRP A 106 -0.28 7.85 -1.82
N VAL A 107 0.49 6.81 -2.16
CA VAL A 107 1.64 6.35 -1.38
C VAL A 107 2.89 6.20 -2.24
N HIS A 108 4.05 6.34 -1.62
CA HIS A 108 5.34 6.07 -2.25
C HIS A 108 5.65 4.57 -2.22
N ASN A 109 6.25 4.07 -3.31
CA ASN A 109 6.83 2.76 -3.43
C ASN A 109 8.17 2.71 -2.68
N THR A 110 8.09 2.86 -1.36
CA THR A 110 9.20 2.56 -0.48
C THR A 110 9.19 1.06 -0.20
N ILE A 111 10.36 0.50 0.01
CA ILE A 111 10.67 -0.94 0.02
C ILE A 111 10.03 -1.68 1.21
N LEU A 112 8.78 -1.46 1.68
CA LEU A 112 8.12 -2.33 2.69
C LEU A 112 6.55 -2.26 2.72
N CYS A 113 5.83 -2.43 1.59
CA CYS A 113 4.37 -2.22 1.57
C CYS A 113 3.61 -3.29 2.40
N ILE A 114 2.59 -2.86 3.18
CA ILE A 114 1.67 -3.78 3.86
C ILE A 114 0.24 -3.54 3.35
N ILE A 115 -0.49 -4.63 3.25
CA ILE A 115 -1.73 -4.79 2.51
C ILE A 115 -2.92 -4.45 3.41
N THR A 116 -3.86 -3.66 2.89
CA THR A 116 -5.16 -3.38 3.53
C THR A 116 -6.05 -4.64 3.54
N ILE A 117 -6.68 -4.96 4.67
CA ILE A 117 -7.75 -5.97 4.73
C ILE A 117 -9.10 -5.25 4.53
N PRO A 118 -9.89 -5.56 3.49
CA PRO A 118 -11.23 -5.00 3.36
C PRO A 118 -12.13 -5.54 4.48
N VAL A 119 -12.91 -4.65 5.10
CA VAL A 119 -14.06 -5.05 5.91
C VAL A 119 -15.14 -5.58 4.94
N LYS A 120 -15.77 -6.72 5.27
CA LYS A 120 -16.75 -7.44 4.43
C LYS A 120 -17.67 -6.49 3.62
N GLY A 121 -17.65 -6.59 2.28
CA GLY A 121 -18.77 -6.08 1.46
C GLY A 121 -18.47 -5.49 0.08
N GLU A 122 -17.23 -5.11 -0.27
CA GLU A 122 -17.01 -4.37 -1.53
C GLU A 122 -16.07 -5.07 -2.51
N THR A 123 -16.63 -5.52 -3.63
CA THR A 123 -15.91 -6.00 -4.82
C THR A 123 -15.76 -4.88 -5.84
N LYS A 124 -14.65 -4.15 -5.80
CA LYS A 124 -14.07 -3.55 -7.02
C LYS A 124 -12.63 -4.04 -7.14
N LYS A 125 -12.12 -4.17 -8.36
CA LYS A 125 -10.74 -4.62 -8.63
C LYS A 125 -9.77 -3.58 -8.10
N PHE A 126 -9.35 -3.75 -6.85
CA PHE A 126 -8.33 -2.92 -6.21
C PHE A 126 -6.97 -3.61 -6.31
N CYS A 127 -5.90 -2.86 -6.13
CA CYS A 127 -4.57 -3.42 -5.98
C CYS A 127 -4.50 -4.21 -4.66
N THR A 128 -5.07 -5.41 -4.66
CA THR A 128 -4.89 -6.37 -3.59
C THR A 128 -3.59 -7.07 -3.92
N ILE A 129 -2.49 -6.60 -3.33
CA ILE A 129 -1.20 -7.29 -3.36
C ILE A 129 -1.42 -8.79 -2.99
N ASN A 130 -2.40 -9.11 -2.14
CA ASN A 130 -2.81 -10.49 -1.82
C ASN A 130 -3.11 -11.35 -3.05
N ARG A 131 -3.81 -10.84 -4.08
CA ARG A 131 -4.16 -11.64 -5.27
C ARG A 131 -2.93 -11.93 -6.14
N TYR A 132 -1.99 -10.98 -6.21
CA TYR A 132 -0.73 -11.19 -6.92
C TYR A 132 0.16 -12.19 -6.16
N LEU A 133 0.21 -12.08 -4.83
CA LEU A 133 0.97 -12.99 -3.96
C LEU A 133 0.36 -14.40 -3.91
N GLU A 134 -0.96 -14.55 -3.92
CA GLU A 134 -1.64 -15.84 -4.01
C GLU A 134 -1.31 -16.53 -5.34
N ASN A 135 -1.33 -15.80 -6.44
CA ASN A 135 -0.92 -16.33 -7.74
C ASN A 135 0.55 -16.77 -7.73
N TYR A 136 1.47 -15.94 -7.21
CA TYR A 136 2.89 -16.30 -7.09
C TYR A 136 3.12 -17.52 -6.19
N ARG A 137 2.41 -17.61 -5.05
CA ARG A 137 2.47 -18.75 -4.12
C ARG A 137 1.98 -20.04 -4.77
N ASN A 138 0.90 -19.96 -5.55
CA ASN A 138 0.35 -21.09 -6.30
C ASN A 138 1.29 -21.55 -7.43
N GLU A 139 1.94 -20.60 -8.12
CA GLU A 139 2.95 -20.89 -9.14
C GLU A 139 4.16 -21.63 -8.54
N THR A 140 4.68 -21.13 -7.41
CA THR A 140 5.85 -21.73 -6.74
C THR A 140 5.54 -23.12 -6.19
N ARG A 141 4.31 -23.32 -5.68
CA ARG A 141 3.85 -24.63 -5.20
C ARG A 141 3.72 -25.65 -6.33
N ARG A 142 3.20 -25.26 -7.50
CA ARG A 142 3.14 -26.14 -8.68
C ARG A 142 4.52 -26.59 -9.15
N ILE A 143 5.52 -25.70 -9.11
CA ILE A 143 6.90 -26.03 -9.51
C ILE A 143 7.54 -27.02 -8.52
N HIS A 144 7.23 -26.89 -7.22
CA HIS A 144 7.73 -27.80 -6.17
C HIS A 144 7.02 -29.16 -6.14
N GLU A 145 5.76 -29.24 -6.55
CA GLU A 145 4.98 -30.50 -6.64
C GLU A 145 5.21 -31.24 -7.97
N SER A 146 6.01 -30.68 -8.89
CA SER A 146 6.40 -31.27 -10.19
C SER A 146 7.85 -31.78 -10.24
N LEU A 147 8.54 -31.84 -9.10
CA LEU A 147 9.85 -32.47 -8.89
C LEU A 147 9.69 -33.71 -7.99
#